data_AF-A0A2M7QEK3-F1
#
_entry.id   AF-A0A2M7QEK3-F1
#
_cell.length_a   1.000
_cell.length_b   1.000
_cell.length_c   1.000
_cell.angle_alpha   90.00
_cell.angle_beta   90.00
_cell.angle_gamma   90.00
#
_symmetry.space_group_name_H-M   'P 1'
#
loop_
_entity.id
_entity.type
_entity.pdbx_description
1 polymer ?
#
loop_
_entity_poly.entity_id
_entity_poly.type
_entity_poly.pdbx_seq_one_letter_code
_entity_poly.pdbx_strand_id
1 'polypeptide(L)'
;GKTPIQETRGYNAEKNITFTQRTKEEAADYRYFPDPDLPPIRVTPSWLSEIKKDFPEDFNQRLNRWQREYGVKREFIEQLFETSSEADWFEDLFRKL
;
A
#
# COMPACT_ATOMS: atom_id res chain seq x y z
N GLY A 1 9.00 -36.15 -11.15
CA GLY A 1 7.82 -35.28 -11.32
C GLY A 1 7.89 -34.57 -12.66
N LYS A 2 6.78 -34.02 -13.18
CA LYS A 2 6.76 -33.24 -14.44
C LYS A 2 7.07 -31.76 -14.16
N THR A 3 7.79 -31.11 -15.07
CA THR A 3 8.09 -29.67 -14.99
C THR A 3 6.84 -28.85 -15.37
N PRO A 4 6.43 -27.86 -14.57
CA PRO A 4 5.32 -26.98 -14.91
C PRO A 4 5.67 -26.05 -16.09
N ILE A 5 4.70 -25.77 -16.94
CA ILE A 5 4.85 -24.87 -18.10
C ILE A 5 4.76 -23.42 -17.64
N GLN A 6 5.56 -22.53 -18.24
CA GLN A 6 5.48 -21.10 -17.98
C GLN A 6 4.26 -20.49 -18.67
N GLU A 7 3.34 -19.93 -17.89
CA GLU A 7 2.08 -19.37 -18.40
C GLU A 7 1.57 -18.23 -17.53
N THR A 8 0.72 -17.40 -18.11
CA THR A 8 -0.13 -16.46 -17.39
C THR A 8 -1.47 -17.15 -17.10
N ARG A 9 -1.88 -17.20 -15.83
CA ARG A 9 -3.14 -17.81 -15.40
C ARG A 9 -4.12 -16.74 -14.92
N GLY A 10 -5.40 -16.95 -15.25
CA GLY A 10 -6.53 -16.23 -14.66
C GLY A 10 -7.09 -16.96 -13.45
N TYR A 11 -7.96 -16.28 -12.70
CA TYR A 11 -8.67 -16.84 -11.56
C TYR A 11 -10.19 -16.73 -11.78
N ASN A 12 -10.91 -17.82 -11.52
CA ASN A 12 -12.37 -17.86 -11.48
C ASN A 12 -12.80 -18.07 -10.01
N ALA A 13 -13.44 -17.05 -9.44
CA ALA A 13 -13.86 -17.05 -8.04
C ALA A 13 -15.01 -18.02 -7.75
N GLU A 14 -15.99 -18.15 -8.67
CA GLU A 14 -17.15 -19.04 -8.50
C GLU A 14 -16.74 -20.51 -8.38
N LYS A 15 -15.74 -20.91 -9.17
CA LYS A 15 -15.25 -22.28 -9.21
C LYS A 15 -14.01 -22.49 -8.34
N ASN A 16 -13.46 -21.42 -7.77
CA ASN A 16 -12.21 -21.39 -7.03
C ASN A 16 -11.04 -22.10 -7.75
N ILE A 17 -10.93 -21.87 -9.07
CA ILE A 17 -9.89 -22.47 -9.91
C ILE A 17 -9.09 -21.40 -10.63
N THR A 18 -7.83 -21.71 -10.92
CA THR A 18 -7.04 -20.96 -11.89
C THR A 18 -7.09 -21.65 -13.25
N PHE A 19 -7.06 -20.88 -14.34
CA PHE A 19 -7.08 -21.40 -15.70
C PHE A 19 -6.02 -20.70 -16.55
N THR A 20 -5.46 -21.41 -17.53
CA THR A 20 -4.47 -20.87 -18.46
C THR A 20 -5.09 -19.78 -19.34
N GLN A 21 -4.45 -18.62 -19.43
CA GLN A 21 -4.84 -17.55 -20.36
C GLN A 21 -3.90 -17.48 -21.56
N ARG A 22 -2.59 -17.39 -21.30
CA ARG A 22 -1.55 -17.26 -22.32
C ARG A 22 -0.34 -18.10 -21.94
N THR A 23 0.11 -18.97 -22.82
CA THR A 23 1.42 -19.64 -22.69
C THR A 23 2.53 -18.66 -23.06
N LYS A 24 3.56 -18.55 -22.21
CA LYS A 24 4.72 -17.70 -22.52
C LYS A 24 5.71 -18.55 -23.32
N GLU A 25 5.93 -18.19 -24.58
CA GLU A 25 7.03 -18.77 -25.36
C GLU A 25 8.35 -18.07 -24.99
N GLU A 26 8.38 -16.73 -24.97
CA GLU A 26 9.49 -15.90 -24.46
C GLU A 26 8.97 -14.58 -23.85
N ALA A 27 9.81 -13.86 -23.10
CA ALA A 27 9.50 -12.50 -22.65
C ALA A 27 9.66 -11.52 -23.82
N ALA A 28 8.63 -10.71 -24.11
CA ALA A 28 8.69 -9.74 -25.20
C ALA A 28 9.73 -8.65 -24.91
N ASP A 29 10.51 -8.28 -25.92
CA ASP A 29 11.35 -7.08 -25.87
C ASP A 29 10.47 -5.83 -25.99
N TYR A 30 10.24 -5.17 -24.85
CA TYR A 30 9.45 -3.94 -24.78
C TYR A 30 10.19 -2.71 -25.31
N ARG A 31 11.48 -2.85 -25.71
CA ARG A 31 12.29 -1.79 -26.30
C ARG A 31 12.20 -0.49 -25.51
N TYR A 32 12.45 -0.56 -24.20
CA TYR A 32 12.39 0.62 -23.33
C TYR A 32 13.37 1.70 -23.81
N PHE A 33 12.88 2.92 -23.98
CA PHE A 33 13.68 4.12 -24.21
C PHE A 33 13.02 5.30 -23.50
N PRO A 34 13.78 6.36 -23.15
CA PRO A 34 13.19 7.58 -22.59
C PRO A 34 12.20 8.19 -23.58
N ASP A 35 11.01 8.49 -23.10
CA ASP A 35 10.01 9.19 -23.90
C ASP A 35 10.55 10.58 -24.29
N PRO A 36 10.74 10.86 -25.61
CA PRO A 36 11.33 12.12 -26.06
C PRO A 36 10.38 13.31 -25.85
N ASP A 37 9.08 13.05 -25.69
CA ASP A 37 8.06 14.08 -25.50
C ASP A 37 7.92 14.47 -24.02
N LEU A 38 8.45 13.65 -23.10
CA LEU A 38 8.37 13.89 -21.67
C LEU A 38 9.73 14.31 -21.09
N PRO A 39 9.88 15.54 -20.58
CA PRO A 39 11.08 15.91 -19.85
C PRO A 39 11.21 15.09 -18.56
N PRO A 40 12.44 14.81 -18.08
CA PRO A 40 12.64 14.10 -16.82
C PRO A 40 11.99 14.83 -15.64
N ILE A 41 11.21 14.11 -14.83
CA ILE A 41 10.64 14.66 -13.60
C ILE A 41 11.76 14.87 -12.58
N ARG A 42 11.95 16.11 -12.13
CA ARG A 42 12.94 16.46 -11.10
C ARG A 42 12.26 16.73 -9.77
N VAL A 43 12.51 15.85 -8.80
CA VAL A 43 12.01 16.03 -7.42
C VAL A 43 13.03 16.87 -6.64
N THR A 44 12.67 18.09 -6.25
CA THR A 44 13.56 18.95 -5.45
C THR A 44 13.51 18.57 -3.96
N PRO A 45 14.59 18.82 -3.19
CA PRO A 45 14.57 18.60 -1.75
C PRO A 45 13.51 19.44 -1.01
N SER A 46 13.23 20.67 -1.49
CA SER A 46 12.19 21.53 -0.90
C SER A 46 10.80 20.94 -1.12
N TRP A 47 10.49 20.51 -2.35
CA TRP A 47 9.20 19.90 -2.68
C TRP A 47 8.99 18.59 -1.91
N LEU A 48 10.02 17.76 -1.79
CA LEU A 48 9.97 16.56 -0.94
C LEU A 48 9.72 16.90 0.53
N SER A 49 10.30 17.99 1.04
CA SER A 49 10.14 18.41 2.42
C SER A 49 8.74 18.96 2.69
N GLU A 50 8.16 19.69 1.74
CA GLU A 50 6.76 20.16 1.79
C GLU A 50 5.80 18.97 1.83
N ILE A 51 5.95 18.01 0.91
CA ILE A 51 5.11 16.79 0.91
C ILE A 51 5.24 16.04 2.24
N LYS A 52 6.45 15.87 2.77
CA LYS A 52 6.67 15.18 4.04
C LYS A 52 6.04 15.89 5.23
N LYS A 53 5.96 17.23 5.19
CA LYS A 53 5.34 18.02 6.26
C LYS A 53 3.82 17.82 6.30
N ASP A 54 3.21 17.72 5.12
CA ASP A 54 1.76 17.52 4.99
C ASP A 54 1.36 16.03 4.98
N PHE A 55 2.35 15.13 4.99
CA PHE A 55 2.12 13.70 5.01
C PHE A 55 1.51 13.31 6.36
N PRO A 56 0.33 12.69 6.38
CA PRO A 56 -0.31 12.28 7.63
C PRO A 56 0.52 11.21 8.34
N GLU A 57 0.33 11.13 9.66
CA GLU A 57 0.90 10.07 10.47
C GLU A 57 0.40 8.70 9.96
N ASP A 58 1.31 7.76 9.70
CA ASP A 58 0.93 6.39 9.34
C ASP A 58 0.25 5.69 10.52
N PHE A 59 -0.61 4.71 10.23
CA PHE A 59 -1.32 3.93 11.27
C PHE A 59 -0.38 3.38 12.35
N ASN A 60 0.80 2.86 11.97
CA ASN A 60 1.73 2.30 12.95
C ASN A 60 2.36 3.37 13.84
N GLN A 61 2.63 4.55 13.29
CA GLN A 61 3.17 5.69 14.04
C GLN A 61 2.13 6.17 15.06
N ARG A 62 0.88 6.29 14.60
CA ARG A 62 -0.27 6.67 15.40
C ARG A 62 -0.54 5.70 16.54
N LEU A 63 -0.48 4.40 16.25
CA LEU A 63 -0.53 3.32 17.24
C LEU A 63 0.57 3.51 18.30
N ASN A 64 1.84 3.59 17.90
CA ASN A 64 2.95 3.75 18.83
C ASN A 64 2.80 5.00 19.72
N ARG A 65 2.30 6.11 19.15
CA ARG A 65 1.99 7.32 19.89
C ARG A 65 0.91 7.08 20.93
N TRP A 66 -0.21 6.46 20.57
CA TRP A 66 -1.28 6.14 21.50
C TRP A 66 -0.87 5.18 22.62
N GLN A 67 -0.01 4.20 22.33
CA GLN A 67 0.52 3.32 23.38
C GLN A 67 1.36 4.11 24.39
N ARG A 68 2.19 5.03 23.90
CA ARG A 68 3.10 5.82 24.72
C ARG A 68 2.38 6.93 25.51
N GLU A 69 1.45 7.63 24.88
CA GLU A 69 0.83 8.86 25.42
C GLU A 69 -0.47 8.58 26.15
N TYR A 70 -1.24 7.57 25.71
CA TYR A 70 -2.57 7.25 26.26
C TYR A 70 -2.66 5.84 26.86
N GLY A 71 -1.56 5.06 26.83
CA GLY A 71 -1.51 3.73 27.46
C GLY A 71 -2.38 2.67 26.76
N VAL A 72 -2.79 2.91 25.51
CA VAL A 72 -3.70 2.01 24.80
C VAL A 72 -2.96 0.72 24.41
N LYS A 73 -3.51 -0.42 24.79
CA LYS A 73 -2.95 -1.71 24.38
C LYS A 73 -3.23 -1.97 22.90
N ARG A 74 -2.26 -2.55 22.21
CA ARG A 74 -2.33 -2.87 20.78
C ARG A 74 -3.56 -3.71 20.42
N GLU A 75 -3.89 -4.66 21.29
CA GLU A 75 -5.02 -5.59 21.13
C GLU A 75 -6.37 -4.86 20.99
N PHE A 76 -6.57 -3.74 21.69
CA PHE A 76 -7.80 -2.96 21.57
C PHE A 76 -7.85 -2.17 20.25
N ILE A 77 -6.70 -1.71 19.76
CA ILE A 77 -6.59 -0.84 18.59
C ILE A 77 -6.86 -1.60 17.30
N GLU A 78 -6.31 -2.81 17.15
CA GLU A 78 -6.55 -3.66 15.96
C GLU A 78 -8.03 -4.06 15.82
N GLN A 79 -8.80 -4.00 16.90
CA GLN A 79 -10.24 -4.28 16.90
C GLN A 79 -11.11 -3.01 16.75
N LEU A 80 -10.58 -1.82 17.10
CA LEU A 80 -11.34 -0.56 17.14
C LEU A 80 -11.27 0.26 15.85
N PHE A 81 -10.24 0.05 15.01
CA PHE A 81 -10.00 0.88 13.83
C PHE A 81 -9.94 0.03 12.57
N GLU A 82 -11.09 -0.21 11.97
CA GLU A 82 -11.17 -0.78 10.63
C GLU A 82 -11.03 0.31 9.56
N THR A 83 -11.35 1.57 9.92
CA THR A 83 -11.34 2.72 9.03
C THR A 83 -10.53 3.89 9.58
N SER A 84 -10.02 4.74 8.68
CA SER A 84 -9.31 5.98 9.06
C SER A 84 -10.22 6.93 9.85
N SER A 85 -11.52 6.96 9.57
CA SER A 85 -12.48 7.83 10.25
C SER A 85 -12.68 7.48 11.72
N GLU A 86 -12.64 6.19 12.07
CA GLU A 86 -12.73 5.75 13.48
C GLU A 86 -11.48 6.17 14.25
N ALA A 87 -10.31 6.07 13.61
CA ALA A 87 -9.04 6.51 14.18
C ALA A 87 -9.03 8.03 14.43
N ASP A 88 -9.60 8.81 13.52
CA ASP A 88 -9.74 10.27 13.68
C ASP A 88 -10.71 10.64 14.80
N TRP A 89 -11.86 9.97 14.87
CA TRP A 89 -12.82 10.20 15.96
C TRP A 89 -12.23 9.88 17.33
N PHE A 90 -11.45 8.81 17.43
CA PHE A 90 -10.82 8.40 18.69
C PHE A 90 -9.67 9.32 19.10
N GLU A 91 -8.91 9.83 18.13
CA GLU A 91 -7.93 10.90 18.36
C GLU A 91 -8.61 12.15 18.95
N ASP A 92 -9.75 12.56 18.39
CA ASP A 92 -10.53 13.70 18.88
C ASP A 92 -11.06 13.48 20.30
N LEU A 93 -11.34 12.23 20.69
CA LEU A 93 -11.73 11.88 22.05
C LEU A 93 -10.58 12.09 23.02
N PHE A 94 -9.38 11.60 22.71
CA PHE A 94 -8.20 11.79 23.56
C PHE A 94 -7.78 13.25 23.69
N ARG A 95 -7.98 14.07 22.65
CA ARG A 95 -7.68 15.51 22.69
C ARG A 95 -8.60 16.31 23.62
N LYS A 96 -9.77 15.77 23.97
CA LYS A 96 -10.77 16.41 24.83
C LYS A 96 -10.63 16.04 26.32
N LEU A 97 -9.78 15.05 26.63
CA LEU A 97 -9.44 14.61 27.99
C LEU A 97 -8.22 15.37 28.50
#